data_AF-A0A8S4FKW6-F1
#
_entry.id   AF-A0A8S4FKW6-F1
#
_cell.length_a   1.000
_cell.length_b   1.000
_cell.length_c   1.000
_cell.angle_alpha   90.00
_cell.angle_beta   90.00
_cell.angle_gamma   90.00
#
_symmetry.space_group_name_H-M   'P 1'
#
loop_
_entity.id
_entity.type
_entity.pdbx_description
1 polymer ?
#
loop_
_entity_poly.entity_id
_entity_poly.type
_entity_poly.pdbx_seq_one_letter_code
_entity_poly.pdbx_strand_id
1 'polypeptide(L)' 'MRSLIVLALFGVALAAPKATQRVVGGETTTIEENRFVADMEYSTRGVYFEPSCGAALVSNNVLISVFSCYKYVLIRY' A
#
# COMPACT_ATOMS: atom_id res chain seq x y z
N MET A 1 -37.05 -1.81 8.85
CA MET A 1 -36.28 -2.21 10.05
C MET A 1 -35.55 -3.54 9.85
N ARG A 2 -36.25 -4.63 9.47
CA ARG A 2 -35.64 -5.96 9.24
C ARG A 2 -34.58 -6.00 8.14
N SER A 3 -34.77 -5.27 7.03
CA SER A 3 -33.82 -5.20 5.91
C SER A 3 -32.49 -4.55 6.28
N LEU A 4 -32.50 -3.55 7.17
CA LEU A 4 -31.29 -2.87 7.64
C LEU A 4 -30.43 -3.79 8.50
N ILE A 5 -31.06 -4.67 9.30
CA ILE A 5 -30.36 -5.66 10.12
C ILE A 5 -29.63 -6.68 9.23
N VAL A 6 -30.29 -7.15 8.16
CA VAL A 6 -29.68 -8.08 7.21
C VAL A 6 -28.51 -7.41 6.47
N LEU A 7 -28.68 -6.16 6.04
CA LEU A 7 -27.61 -5.40 5.38
C LEU A 7 -26.41 -5.17 6.31
N ALA A 8 -26.67 -4.84 7.58
CA ALA A 8 -25.63 -4.67 8.57
C ALA A 8 -24.86 -5.97 8.80
N LEU A 9 -25.55 -7.11 8.99
CA LEU A 9 -24.93 -8.43 9.16
C LEU A 9 -24.07 -8.82 7.96
N PHE A 10 -24.54 -8.54 6.74
CA PHE A 10 -23.72 -8.72 5.53
C PHE A 10 -22.49 -7.83 5.54
N GLY A 11 -22.62 -6.55 5.88
CA GLY A 11 -21.48 -5.62 5.98
C GLY A 11 -20.42 -6.08 6.97
N VAL A 12 -20.82 -6.63 8.14
CA VAL A 12 -19.86 -7.17 9.12
C VAL A 12 -19.18 -8.44 8.60
N ALA A 13 -19.91 -9.32 7.91
CA ALA A 13 -19.35 -10.56 7.37
C ALA A 13 -18.33 -10.32 6.24
N LEU A 14 -18.46 -9.23 5.48
CA LEU A 14 -17.53 -8.86 4.41
C LEU A 14 -16.32 -8.05 4.91
N ALA A 15 -16.29 -7.62 6.17
CA ALA A 15 -15.15 -6.92 6.76
C ALA A 15 -14.03 -7.91 7.11
N ALA A 16 -13.40 -8.50 6.09
CA ALA A 16 -12.18 -9.27 6.28
C ALA A 16 -11.04 -8.33 6.73
N PRO A 17 -10.25 -8.69 7.78
CA PRO A 17 -9.08 -7.92 8.14
C PRO A 17 -8.11 -7.91 6.96
N LYS A 18 -7.71 -6.72 6.51
CA LYS A 18 -6.64 -6.60 5.52
C LYS A 18 -5.39 -7.22 6.12
N ALA A 19 -4.76 -8.14 5.40
CA ALA A 19 -3.48 -8.71 5.83
C ALA A 19 -2.48 -7.55 5.99
N THR A 20 -2.04 -7.30 7.21
CA THR A 20 -1.00 -6.29 7.45
C THR A 20 0.31 -6.83 6.90
N GLN A 21 0.93 -6.11 5.98
CA GLN A 21 2.28 -6.44 5.52
C GLN A 21 3.27 -6.06 6.63
N ARG A 22 3.54 -7.01 7.53
CA ARG A 22 4.46 -6.82 8.65
C ARG A 22 5.87 -7.24 8.25
N VAL A 23 6.85 -6.39 8.53
CA VAL A 23 8.27 -6.76 8.50
C VAL A 23 8.55 -7.77 9.62
N VAL A 24 9.01 -8.96 9.27
CA VAL A 24 9.31 -10.03 10.25
C VAL A 24 10.44 -9.57 11.17
N GLY A 25 10.21 -9.63 12.49
CA GLY A 25 11.16 -9.12 13.50
C GLY A 25 11.15 -7.60 13.67
N GLY A 26 10.29 -6.88 12.93
CA GLY A 26 10.13 -5.44 13.04
C GLY A 26 9.10 -4.99 14.07
N GLU A 27 9.11 -3.68 14.31
CA GLU A 27 8.17 -2.96 15.16
C GLU A 27 7.24 -2.09 14.32
N THR A 28 6.07 -1.76 14.87
CA THR A 28 5.15 -0.80 14.28
C THR A 28 5.76 0.60 14.35
N THR A 29 5.77 1.33 13.23
CA THR A 29 6.24 2.71 13.17
C THR A 29 5.12 3.62 12.66
N THR A 30 5.22 4.91 12.97
CA THR A 30 4.28 5.93 12.49
C THR A 30 4.90 6.82 11.42
N ILE A 31 4.07 7.60 10.73
CA ILE A 31 4.54 8.54 9.70
C ILE A 31 5.45 9.60 10.32
N GLU A 32 5.24 9.97 11.59
CA GLU A 32 6.05 10.97 12.30
C GLU A 32 7.49 10.50 12.55
N GLU A 33 7.64 9.21 12.84
CA GLU A 33 8.94 8.56 13.06
C GLU A 33 9.68 8.32 11.74
N ASN A 34 8.96 7.98 10.67
CA ASN A 34 9.54 7.65 9.38
C ASN A 34 8.92 8.43 8.20
N ARG A 35 9.13 9.76 8.24
CA ARG A 35 8.53 10.74 7.31
C ARG A 35 8.98 10.61 5.86
N PHE A 36 10.07 9.91 5.59
CA PHE A 36 10.63 9.78 4.26
C PHE A 36 10.26 8.45 3.60
N VAL A 37 9.66 7.50 4.31
CA VAL A 37 9.25 6.24 3.70
C VAL A 37 7.96 6.43 2.92
N ALA A 38 7.95 5.89 1.70
CA ALA A 38 6.80 5.86 0.82
C ALA A 38 6.56 4.43 0.34
N ASP A 39 5.31 4.12 0.05
CA ASP A 39 4.89 2.84 -0.51
C ASP A 39 4.66 2.98 -2.03
N MET A 40 5.18 2.04 -2.81
CA MET A 40 4.97 1.98 -4.25
C MET A 40 3.94 0.91 -4.56
N GLU A 41 2.75 1.40 -4.87
CA GLU A 41 1.61 0.58 -5.25
C GLU A 41 1.59 0.31 -6.76
N TYR A 42 1.15 -0.89 -7.12
CA TYR A 42 0.88 -1.26 -8.50
C TYR A 42 -0.62 -1.44 -8.73
N SER A 43 -1.12 -0.92 -9.84
CA SER A 43 -2.48 -1.15 -10.29
C SER A 43 -2.52 -1.60 -11.74
N THR A 44 -3.28 -2.65 -12.02
CA THR A 44 -3.51 -3.14 -13.39
C THR A 44 -4.67 -2.43 -14.09
N ARG A 45 -5.61 -1.84 -13.32
CA ARG A 45 -6.86 -1.25 -13.83
C ARG A 45 -7.22 0.10 -13.20
N GLY A 46 -6.34 0.68 -12.37
CA GLY A 46 -6.53 1.96 -11.69
C GLY A 46 -7.54 1.98 -10.53
N VAL A 47 -8.15 0.83 -10.21
CA VAL A 47 -9.18 0.70 -9.16
C VAL A 47 -8.66 -0.01 -7.92
N TYR A 48 -7.77 -0.98 -8.11
CA TYR A 48 -7.15 -1.76 -7.04
C TYR A 48 -5.65 -1.51 -7.05
N PHE A 49 -5.14 -1.04 -5.92
CA PHE A 49 -3.74 -0.74 -5.71
C PHE A 49 -3.19 -1.77 -4.73
N GLU A 50 -2.13 -2.45 -5.13
CA GLU A 50 -1.46 -3.44 -4.29
C GLU A 50 -0.03 -2.97 -4.01
N PRO A 51 0.39 -2.92 -2.74
CA PRO A 51 1.75 -2.58 -2.37
C PRO A 51 2.74 -3.59 -2.96
N SER A 52 3.76 -3.09 -3.65
CA SER A 52 4.71 -3.92 -4.40
C SER A 52 6.17 -3.70 -4.00
N CYS A 53 6.53 -2.48 -3.62
CA CYS A 53 7.89 -2.09 -3.25
C CYS A 53 7.88 -0.88 -2.32
N GLY A 54 8.94 -0.67 -1.55
CA GLY A 54 9.15 0.56 -0.79
C GLY A 54 9.95 1.61 -1.57
N ALA A 55 9.78 2.87 -1.22
CA ALA A 55 10.56 4.00 -1.72
C ALA A 55 10.91 4.98 -0.59
N ALA A 56 11.86 5.88 -0.87
CA ALA A 56 12.26 6.96 0.01
C ALA A 56 12.06 8.32 -0.68
N LEU A 57 11.37 9.24 -0.01
CA LEU A 57 11.18 10.63 -0.42
C LEU A 57 12.47 11.42 -0.18
N VAL A 58 13.03 11.97 -1.25
CA VAL A 58 14.28 12.78 -1.20
C VAL A 58 13.98 14.26 -1.40
N SER A 59 12.86 14.58 -2.03
CA SER A 59 12.35 15.94 -2.17
C SER A 59 10.82 15.89 -2.33
N ASN A 60 10.17 17.04 -2.33
CA ASN A 60 8.70 17.15 -2.42
C ASN A 60 8.10 16.33 -3.57
N ASN A 61 8.83 16.19 -4.69
CA ASN A 61 8.36 15.52 -5.90
C ASN A 61 9.32 14.43 -6.38
N VAL A 62 10.28 13.99 -5.55
CA VAL A 62 11.31 13.02 -5.93
C VAL A 62 11.35 11.87 -4.95
N LEU A 63 11.16 10.67 -5.47
CA LEU A 63 11.24 9.40 -4.77
C LEU A 63 12.40 8.58 -5.33
N ILE A 64 13.09 7.84 -4.46
CA ILE A 64 14.13 6.89 -4.84
C ILE A 64 13.72 5.50 -4.37
N SER A 65 13.95 4.51 -5.22
CA SER A 65 13.74 3.09 -4.92
C SER A 65 14.76 2.23 -5.68
N VAL A 66 14.70 0.93 -5.46
CA VAL A 66 15.53 -0.07 -6.13
C VAL A 66 15.13 -0.18 -7.60
N PHE A 67 16.12 -0.31 -8.49
CA PHE A 67 15.89 -0.37 -9.93
C PHE A 67 14.86 -1.43 -10.35
N SER A 68 14.89 -2.61 -9.72
CA SER A 68 13.98 -3.72 -10.02
C SER A 68 12.49 -3.44 -9.75
N CYS A 69 12.17 -2.37 -9.03
CA CYS A 69 10.78 -1.98 -8.78
C CYS A 69 10.16 -1.16 -9.92
N TYR A 70 10.97 -0.61 -10.84
CA TYR A 70 10.45 0.16 -11.96
C TYR A 70 10.03 -0.74 -13.12
N LYS A 71 8.72 -1.03 -13.21
CA LYS A 71 8.16 -1.93 -14.23
C LYS A 71 8.36 -1.50 -15.69
N TYR A 72 8.64 -0.22 -15.97
CA TYR A 72 8.71 0.32 -17.33
C TYR A 72 9.94 1.19 -17.62
N VAL A 73 10.96 1.17 -16.76
CA VAL A 73 12.17 1.97 -16.99
C VAL A 73 13.14 1.18 -17.85
N LEU A 74 12.97 1.28 -19.18
CA LEU A 74 13.98 0.88 -20.15
C LEU A 74 15.03 1.98 -20.25
N ILE A 75 16.13 1.86 -19.49
CA ILE A 75 17.32 2.68 -19.73
C ILE A 75 18.03 2.09 -20.95
N ARG A 76 17.74 2.64 -22.14
CA ARG A 76 18.63 2.47 -23.29
C ARG A 76 19.85 3.36 -23.06
N TYR A 77 21.02 2.75 -23.07
CA TYR A 77 22.30 3.43 -23.23
C TYR A 77 22.53 3.77 -24.70
#